data_AF-A0A416S3D4-F1
#
_entry.id   AF-A0A416S3D4-F1
#
_cell.length_a   1.000
_cell.length_b   1.000
_cell.length_c   1.000
_cell.angle_alpha   90.00
_cell.angle_beta   90.00
_cell.angle_gamma   90.00
#
_symmetry.space_group_name_H-M   'P 1'
#
loop_
_entity.id
_entity.type
_entity.pdbx_description
1 polymer ?
#
loop_
_entity_poly.entity_id
_entity_poly.type
_entity_poly.pdbx_seq_one_letter_code
_entity_poly.pdbx_strand_id
1 'polypeptide(L)'
;MDPRAKEQTITTFYRRNSIYGAHYRDDVYDAVERKNEKGGIEIVKAYGTFDNSNPKANTKDVTYKIQHGIVSYDDSRGIESYGIRWDKVSSVSGQTYNIRSMLKEKGFRWDGKTKSWVKK
;
A
#
# COMPACT_ATOMS: atom_id res chain seq x y z
N MET A 1 11.22 8.50 4.38
CA MET A 1 10.00 8.47 5.20
C MET A 1 9.87 9.69 6.12
N ASP A 2 8.68 9.98 6.65
CA ASP A 2 8.48 10.93 7.74
C ASP A 2 8.77 10.24 9.10
N PRO A 3 9.83 10.64 9.81
CA PRO A 3 10.17 10.03 11.10
C PRO A 3 9.15 10.32 12.21
N ARG A 4 8.25 11.31 12.02
CA ARG A 4 7.21 11.69 12.99
C ARG A 4 5.84 11.11 12.63
N ALA A 5 5.77 10.27 11.60
CA ALA A 5 4.52 9.64 11.19
C ALA A 5 3.95 8.80 12.34
N LYS A 6 2.67 9.01 12.63
CA LYS A 6 1.92 8.19 13.58
C LYS A 6 1.48 6.90 12.89
N GLU A 7 1.53 5.79 13.62
CA GLU A 7 0.94 4.53 13.20
C GLU A 7 -0.56 4.72 12.90
N GLN A 8 -1.00 4.20 11.76
CA GLN A 8 -2.39 4.16 11.35
C GLN A 8 -2.90 2.73 11.50
N THR A 9 -4.10 2.62 12.08
CA THR A 9 -4.83 1.36 12.13
C THR A 9 -5.83 1.35 10.98
N ILE A 10 -5.67 0.42 10.05
CA ILE A 10 -6.57 0.24 8.91
C ILE A 10 -7.32 -1.06 9.10
N THR A 11 -8.65 -0.98 9.20
CA THR A 11 -9.51 -2.16 9.25
C THR A 11 -10.28 -2.29 7.94
N THR A 12 -10.13 -3.45 7.32
CA THR A 12 -10.86 -3.86 6.11
C THR A 12 -11.29 -5.31 6.28
N PHE A 13 -11.71 -5.99 5.21
CA PHE A 13 -12.06 -7.40 5.26
C PHE A 13 -11.44 -8.23 4.15
N TYR A 14 -11.33 -9.52 4.44
CA TYR A 14 -11.09 -10.59 3.49
C TYR A 14 -12.38 -11.40 3.32
N ARG A 15 -12.73 -11.72 2.08
CA ARG A 15 -13.87 -12.58 1.74
C ARG A 15 -13.37 -13.87 1.10
N ARG A 16 -13.74 -15.01 1.69
CA ARG A 16 -13.33 -16.35 1.25
C ARG A 16 -14.05 -16.78 -0.02
N ASN A 17 -15.37 -16.62 -0.05
CA ASN A 17 -16.22 -17.03 -1.18
C ASN A 17 -16.93 -15.81 -1.78
N SER A 18 -16.72 -15.61 -3.08
CA SER A 18 -17.44 -14.65 -3.91
C SER A 18 -17.45 -15.12 -5.37
N ILE A 19 -18.27 -14.50 -6.23
CA ILE A 19 -18.30 -14.79 -7.67
C ILE A 19 -16.95 -14.50 -8.37
N TYR A 20 -16.10 -13.67 -7.75
CA TYR A 20 -14.76 -13.31 -8.25
C TYR A 20 -13.64 -14.08 -7.52
N GLY A 21 -13.99 -15.10 -6.73
CA GLY A 21 -13.05 -15.83 -5.88
C GLY A 21 -12.72 -15.10 -4.58
N ALA A 22 -11.73 -15.64 -3.86
CA ALA A 22 -11.29 -15.10 -2.58
C ALA A 22 -10.47 -13.83 -2.76
N HIS A 23 -10.77 -12.77 -2.01
CA HIS A 23 -10.09 -11.48 -2.14
C HIS A 23 -10.09 -10.69 -0.84
N TYR A 24 -9.11 -9.80 -0.73
CA TYR A 24 -9.18 -8.66 0.19
C TYR A 24 -10.01 -7.57 -0.47
N ARG A 25 -10.79 -6.83 0.31
CA ARG A 25 -11.52 -5.67 -0.22
C ARG A 25 -10.56 -4.56 -0.62
N ASP A 26 -9.69 -4.15 0.31
CA ASP A 26 -8.74 -3.08 0.08
C ASP A 26 -7.32 -3.65 -0.02
N ASP A 27 -6.48 -3.03 -0.84
CA ASP A 27 -5.05 -3.33 -0.87
C ASP A 27 -4.30 -2.42 0.10
N VAL A 28 -3.57 -3.02 1.04
CA VAL A 28 -2.77 -2.32 2.03
C VAL A 28 -1.29 -2.64 1.82
N TYR A 29 -0.48 -1.60 1.73
CA TYR A 29 0.96 -1.70 1.47
C TYR A 29 1.79 -0.98 2.51
N ASP A 30 2.92 -1.57 2.86
CA ASP A 30 4.01 -0.88 3.55
C ASP A 30 4.95 -0.23 2.53
N ALA A 31 5.46 0.94 2.88
CA ALA A 31 6.50 1.63 2.14
C ALA A 31 7.80 1.53 2.92
N VAL A 32 8.83 0.94 2.30
CA VAL A 32 10.13 0.67 2.92
C VAL A 32 11.20 1.46 2.19
N GLU A 33 12.15 2.05 2.93
CA GLU A 33 13.30 2.71 2.28
C GLU A 33 14.23 1.67 1.65
N ARG A 34 14.63 1.91 0.40
CA ARG A 34 15.60 1.04 -0.27
C ARG A 34 17.00 1.30 0.26
N LYS A 35 17.71 0.22 0.57
CA LYS A 35 19.12 0.28 0.98
C LYS A 35 19.94 0.88 -0.16
N ASN A 36 20.83 1.82 0.18
CA ASN A 36 21.77 2.47 -0.75
C ASN A 36 21.14 3.36 -1.83
N GLU A 37 19.86 3.70 -1.74
CA GLU A 37 19.21 4.61 -2.70
C GLU A 37 18.53 5.76 -1.96
N LYS A 38 19.18 6.94 -1.99
CA LYS A 38 18.65 8.12 -1.30
C LYS A 38 17.30 8.53 -1.90
N GLY A 39 16.26 8.46 -1.07
CA GLY A 39 14.88 8.78 -1.47
C GLY A 39 14.18 7.66 -2.25
N GLY A 40 14.83 6.52 -2.45
CA GLY A 40 14.22 5.34 -3.06
C GLY A 40 13.34 4.61 -2.05
N ILE A 41 12.11 4.32 -2.44
CA ILE A 41 11.20 3.50 -1.64
C ILE A 41 10.76 2.26 -2.42
N GLU A 42 10.42 1.21 -1.70
CA GLU A 42 9.84 -0.03 -2.21
C GLU A 42 8.49 -0.25 -1.53
N ILE A 43 7.48 -0.56 -2.35
CA ILE A 43 6.12 -0.84 -1.89
C ILE A 43 5.96 -2.36 -1.77
N VAL A 44 5.66 -2.83 -0.57
CA VAL A 44 5.48 -4.24 -0.24
C VAL A 44 4.09 -4.47 0.35
N LYS A 45 3.57 -5.70 0.29
CA LYS A 45 2.29 -6.01 0.94
C LYS A 45 2.41 -5.84 2.44
N ALA A 46 1.46 -5.13 3.04
CA ALA A 46 1.38 -5.04 4.50
C ALA A 46 0.89 -6.36 5.09
N TYR A 47 1.32 -6.66 6.32
CA TYR A 47 0.88 -7.83 7.05
C TYR A 47 -0.32 -7.49 7.94
N GLY A 48 -1.46 -8.10 7.64
CA GLY A 48 -2.70 -7.94 8.39
C GLY A 48 -2.89 -9.02 9.44
N THR A 49 -3.57 -8.67 10.53
CA THR A 49 -4.05 -9.60 11.56
C THR A 49 -5.54 -9.83 11.39
N PHE A 50 -5.96 -11.09 11.30
CA PHE A 50 -7.36 -11.46 11.15
C PHE A 50 -8.09 -11.47 12.49
N ASP A 51 -9.33 -11.01 12.51
CA ASP A 51 -10.26 -11.40 13.56
C ASP A 51 -10.65 -12.88 13.38
N ASN A 52 -10.40 -13.68 14.42
CA ASN A 52 -10.67 -15.10 14.46
C ASN A 52 -11.78 -15.48 15.45
N SER A 53 -12.55 -14.50 15.94
CA SER A 53 -13.74 -14.69 16.77
C SER A 53 -14.71 -15.73 16.19
N ASN A 54 -14.91 -15.72 14.86
CA ASN A 54 -15.66 -16.74 14.13
C ASN A 54 -14.82 -17.36 12.99
N PRO A 55 -14.19 -18.53 13.19
CA PRO A 55 -13.33 -19.16 12.18
C PRO A 55 -14.06 -19.57 10.89
N LYS A 56 -15.37 -19.83 11.00
CA LYS A 56 -16.23 -20.30 9.89
C LYS A 56 -16.82 -19.16 9.06
N ALA A 57 -16.65 -17.91 9.48
CA ALA A 57 -17.17 -16.76 8.77
C ALA A 57 -16.61 -16.67 7.34
N ASN A 58 -17.49 -16.38 6.37
CA ASN A 58 -17.11 -16.16 4.98
C ASN A 58 -16.31 -14.86 4.80
N THR A 59 -16.70 -13.82 5.53
CA THR A 59 -16.02 -12.53 5.59
C THR A 59 -15.37 -12.40 6.95
N LYS A 60 -14.09 -12.01 6.96
CA LYS A 60 -13.31 -11.78 8.17
C LYS A 60 -12.69 -10.40 8.12
N ASP A 61 -12.77 -9.68 9.22
CA ASP A 61 -12.06 -8.43 9.36
C ASP A 61 -10.56 -8.68 9.43
N VAL A 62 -9.80 -7.80 8.80
CA VAL A 62 -8.34 -7.80 8.78
C VAL A 62 -7.89 -6.41 9.18
N THR A 63 -7.05 -6.36 10.21
CA THR A 63 -6.50 -5.12 10.74
C THR A 63 -5.02 -5.01 10.42
N TYR A 64 -4.62 -3.87 9.88
CA TYR A 64 -3.26 -3.53 9.54
C TYR A 64 -2.79 -2.37 10.41
N LYS A 65 -1.52 -2.41 10.78
CA LYS A 65 -0.83 -1.33 11.47
C LYS A 65 0.29 -0.85 10.56
N ILE A 66 0.12 0.34 9.98
CA ILE A 66 1.07 0.90 9.03
C ILE A 66 1.54 2.26 9.51
N GLN A 67 2.86 2.48 9.52
CA GLN A 67 3.44 3.79 9.84
C GLN A 67 3.78 4.57 8.57
N HIS A 68 4.33 3.87 7.58
CA HIS A 68 4.66 4.37 6.26
C HIS A 68 4.04 3.44 5.24
N GLY A 69 3.02 3.89 4.52
CA GLY A 69 2.26 2.96 3.70
C GLY A 69 1.24 3.64 2.80
N ILE A 70 0.55 2.82 2.03
CA ILE A 70 -0.45 3.23 1.05
C ILE A 70 -1.63 2.26 1.16
N VAL A 71 -2.84 2.81 1.12
CA VAL A 71 -4.07 2.03 1.03
C VAL A 71 -4.75 2.39 -0.29
N SER A 72 -5.07 1.37 -1.09
CA SER A 72 -5.92 1.51 -2.26
C SER A 72 -7.28 0.94 -1.90
N TYR A 73 -8.24 1.83 -1.65
CA TYR A 73 -9.61 1.46 -1.31
C TYR A 73 -10.38 1.05 -2.57
N ASP A 74 -11.16 -0.02 -2.47
CA ASP A 74 -12.09 -0.45 -3.53
C ASP A 74 -13.43 0.32 -3.46
N ASP A 75 -13.38 1.57 -3.01
CA ASP A 75 -14.52 2.48 -2.93
C ASP A 75 -14.14 3.92 -3.29
N SER A 76 -15.06 4.86 -3.05
CA SER A 76 -14.89 6.27 -3.45
C SER A 76 -13.75 7.00 -2.74
N ARG A 77 -13.11 6.42 -1.72
CA ARG A 77 -11.94 7.01 -1.05
C ARG A 77 -10.70 7.04 -1.94
N GLY A 78 -10.59 6.11 -2.91
CA GLY A 78 -9.45 6.05 -3.81
C GLY A 78 -8.16 5.61 -3.10
N ILE A 79 -7.06 6.33 -3.33
CA ILE A 79 -5.73 5.96 -2.82
C ILE A 79 -5.27 6.97 -1.76
N GLU A 80 -4.97 6.49 -0.57
CA GLU A 80 -4.41 7.28 0.52
C GLU A 80 -2.99 6.83 0.87
N SER A 81 -2.13 7.77 1.25
CA SER A 81 -0.75 7.47 1.66
C SER A 81 -0.46 8.07 3.03
N TYR A 82 0.21 7.32 3.89
CA TYR A 82 0.51 7.70 5.26
C TYR A 82 2.02 7.72 5.50
N GLY A 83 2.51 8.79 6.14
CA GLY A 83 3.91 8.91 6.57
C GLY A 83 4.96 9.01 5.46
N ILE A 84 4.56 9.16 4.20
CA ILE A 84 5.48 9.28 3.05
C ILE A 84 5.69 10.76 2.72
N ARG A 85 6.94 11.22 2.82
CA ARG A 85 7.36 12.55 2.34
C ARG A 85 7.59 12.52 0.84
N TRP A 86 6.51 12.59 0.07
CA TRP A 86 6.52 12.45 -1.39
C TRP A 86 7.43 13.44 -2.10
N ASP A 87 7.63 14.64 -1.55
CA ASP A 87 8.59 15.64 -2.04
C ASP A 87 10.04 15.10 -2.06
N LYS A 88 10.40 14.26 -1.08
CA LYS A 88 11.74 13.67 -0.93
C LYS A 88 11.92 12.31 -1.59
N VAL A 89 10.84 11.70 -2.09
CA VAL A 89 10.90 10.43 -2.80
C VAL A 89 11.45 10.67 -4.21
N SER A 90 12.52 9.95 -4.55
CA SER A 90 13.19 10.01 -5.85
C SER A 90 12.75 8.86 -6.77
N SER A 91 12.48 7.68 -6.19
CA SER A 91 12.00 6.52 -6.93
C SER A 91 11.07 5.61 -6.11
N VAL A 92 10.19 4.87 -6.79
CA VAL A 92 9.23 3.93 -6.18
C VAL A 92 9.25 2.60 -6.95
N SER A 93 9.46 1.48 -6.27
CA SER A 93 9.45 0.14 -6.86
C SER A 93 8.49 -0.80 -6.11
N GLY A 94 8.41 -2.07 -6.53
CA GLY A 94 7.62 -3.10 -5.86
C GLY A 94 6.18 -3.19 -6.34
N GLN A 95 5.25 -3.45 -5.43
CA GLN A 95 3.81 -3.63 -5.67
C GLN A 95 3.15 -2.28 -6.01
N THR A 96 3.34 -1.80 -7.24
CA THR A 96 2.93 -0.44 -7.64
C THR A 96 1.73 -0.39 -8.59
N TYR A 97 1.19 -1.54 -9.00
CA TYR A 97 0.16 -1.61 -10.04
C TYR A 97 -1.12 -0.85 -9.66
N ASN A 98 -1.66 -1.09 -8.47
CA ASN A 98 -2.90 -0.46 -8.00
C ASN A 98 -2.73 1.01 -7.62
N ILE A 99 -1.49 1.46 -7.38
CA ILE A 99 -1.19 2.84 -6.97
C ILE A 99 -0.61 3.70 -8.11
N ARG A 100 -0.59 3.18 -9.34
CA ARG A 100 0.04 3.83 -10.50
C ARG A 100 -0.53 5.21 -10.84
N SER A 101 -1.84 5.43 -10.63
CA SER A 101 -2.50 6.72 -10.86
C SER A 101 -1.95 7.78 -9.92
N MET A 102 -1.92 7.49 -8.62
CA MET A 102 -1.33 8.35 -7.60
C MET A 102 0.15 8.67 -7.91
N LEU A 103 0.93 7.70 -8.37
CA LEU A 103 2.34 7.94 -8.74
C LEU A 103 2.46 8.90 -9.94
N LYS A 104 1.60 8.76 -10.96
CA LYS A 104 1.56 9.70 -12.10
C LYS A 104 1.17 11.11 -11.67
N GLU A 105 0.15 11.24 -10.82
CA GLU A 105 -0.30 12.53 -10.27
C GLU A 105 0.80 13.23 -9.47
N LYS A 106 1.65 12.45 -8.78
CA LYS A 106 2.83 12.95 -8.05
C LYS A 106 4.05 13.22 -8.95
N GLY A 107 3.89 13.14 -10.28
CA GLY A 107 4.92 13.47 -11.26
C GLY A 107 5.91 12.35 -11.57
N PHE A 108 5.67 11.13 -11.10
CA PHE A 108 6.55 10.00 -11.42
C PHE A 108 6.24 9.42 -12.80
N ARG A 109 7.28 8.88 -13.44
CA ARG A 109 7.16 8.12 -14.70
C ARG A 109 7.78 6.75 -14.54
N TRP A 110 7.13 5.75 -15.12
CA TRP A 110 7.66 4.38 -15.15
C TRP A 110 8.92 4.31 -16.00
N ASP A 111 9.99 3.80 -15.42
CA ASP A 111 11.22 3.39 -16.09
C ASP A 111 11.27 1.87 -16.14
N GLY A 112 11.05 1.32 -17.34
CA GLY A 112 11.07 -0.13 -17.58
C GLY A 112 12.45 -0.76 -17.42
N LYS A 113 13.54 0.02 -17.49
CA LYS A 113 14.91 -0.51 -17.33
C LYS A 113 15.20 -0.82 -15.86
N THR A 114 14.88 0.11 -14.98
CA THR A 114 15.06 -0.05 -13.53
C THR A 114 13.86 -0.73 -12.85
N LYS A 115 12.76 -0.94 -13.58
CA LYS A 115 11.48 -1.45 -13.05
C LYS A 115 10.98 -0.61 -11.87
N SER A 116 11.09 0.70 -12.00
CA SER A 116 10.72 1.65 -10.96
C SER A 116 10.07 2.90 -11.55
N TRP A 117 9.29 3.59 -10.73
CA TRP A 117 8.78 4.92 -11.01
C TRP A 117 9.81 5.95 -10.55
N VAL A 118 10.21 6.87 -11.42
CA VAL A 118 11.22 7.91 -11.11
C VAL A 118 10.63 9.30 -11.30
N LYS A 119 11.01 10.26 -10.44
CA LYS A 119 10.71 11.68 -10.69
C LYS A 119 11.61 12.20 -11.81
N LYS A 120 11.01 12.85 -12.81
CA LYS A 120 11.73 13.60 -13.84
C LYS A 120 11.56 15.08 -13.63
#